data_AF-A0A7C3N2J9-F1
#
_entry.id   AF-A0A7C3N2J9-F1
#
_cell.length_a   1.000
_cell.length_b   1.000
_cell.length_c   1.000
_cell.angle_alpha   90.00
_cell.angle_beta   90.00
_cell.angle_gamma   90.00
#
_symmetry.space_group_name_H-M   'P 1'
#
loop_
_entity.id
_entity.type
_entity.pdbx_description
1 polymer ?
#
loop_
_entity_poly.entity_id
_entity_poly.type
_entity_poly.pdbx_seq_one_letter_code
_entity_poly.pdbx_strand_id
1 'polypeptide(L)'
;MINNFWGFNYIIKRFREKAQEYGIKVEEKSEYGTSSECPFCHSRGVRRHRGLFYCGKCNVAADVVGALNMARNDGTIIPSPTRGWG
;
A
#
# COMPACT_ATOMS: atom_id res chain seq x y z
N MET A 1 30.01 -10.61 -1.61
CA MET A 1 28.98 -9.89 -0.82
C MET A 1 27.95 -9.34 -1.80
N ILE A 2 26.70 -9.79 -1.76
CA ILE A 2 25.66 -9.27 -2.66
C ILE A 2 25.08 -8.01 -2.01
N ASN A 3 25.57 -6.84 -2.43
CA ASN A 3 24.99 -5.57 -2.01
C ASN A 3 23.73 -5.30 -2.86
N ASN A 4 22.63 -4.84 -2.23
CA ASN A 4 21.32 -4.58 -2.84
C ASN A 4 20.42 -5.79 -3.16
N PHE A 5 20.60 -6.94 -2.49
CA PHE A 5 19.65 -8.04 -2.62
C PHE A 5 18.38 -7.79 -1.79
N TRP A 6 17.23 -7.71 -2.47
CA TRP A 6 15.92 -7.64 -1.82
C TRP A 6 15.37 -9.06 -1.63
N GLY A 7 15.47 -9.59 -0.40
CA GLY A 7 15.02 -10.94 -0.04
C GLY A 7 13.50 -11.06 0.14
N PHE A 8 12.72 -10.72 -0.88
CA PHE A 8 11.25 -10.67 -0.82
C PHE A 8 10.61 -11.94 -0.23
N ASN A 9 10.99 -13.11 -0.75
CA ASN A 9 10.47 -14.39 -0.29
C ASN A 9 10.79 -14.68 1.18
N TYR A 10 11.95 -14.24 1.66
CA TYR A 10 12.33 -14.39 3.06
C TYR A 10 11.46 -13.51 3.96
N ILE A 11 11.23 -12.24 3.57
CA ILE A 11 10.37 -11.31 4.31
C ILE A 11 8.95 -11.87 4.42
N ILE A 12 8.37 -12.33 3.30
CA ILE A 12 7.03 -12.93 3.29
C ILE A 12 6.96 -14.16 4.19
N LYS A 13 7.96 -15.05 4.10
CA LYS A 13 8.03 -16.24 4.96
C LYS A 13 7.99 -15.86 6.45
N ARG A 14 8.86 -14.91 6.86
CA ARG A 14 8.93 -14.45 8.26
C ARG A 14 7.64 -13.78 8.71
N PHE A 15 7.01 -13.00 7.84
CA PHE A 15 5.74 -12.35 8.11
C PHE A 15 4.61 -13.38 8.32
N ARG A 16 4.52 -14.39 7.45
CA ARG A 16 3.54 -15.48 7.55
C ARG A 16 3.72 -16.31 8.83
N GLU A 17 4.95 -16.71 9.15
CA GLU A 17 5.27 -17.45 10.37
C GLU A 17 4.81 -16.67 11.62
N LYS A 18 5.15 -15.37 11.68
CA LYS A 18 4.79 -14.55 12.84
C LYS A 18 3.28 -14.30 12.92
N ALA A 19 2.62 -14.06 11.80
CA ALA A 19 1.16 -13.87 11.76
C ALA A 19 0.40 -15.13 12.22
N GLN A 20 0.89 -16.32 11.83
CA GLN A 20 0.29 -17.60 12.21
C GLN A 20 0.29 -17.83 13.72
N GLU A 21 1.33 -17.39 14.44
CA GLU A 21 1.38 -17.46 15.92
C GLU A 21 0.21 -16.72 16.59
N TYR A 22 -0.34 -15.70 15.94
CA TYR A 22 -1.48 -14.91 16.42
C TYR A 22 -2.80 -15.26 15.72
N GLY A 23 -2.86 -16.34 14.94
CA GLY A 23 -4.06 -16.73 14.19
C GLY A 23 -4.41 -15.79 13.02
N ILE A 24 -3.47 -14.96 12.56
CA ILE A 24 -3.66 -14.04 11.44
C ILE A 24 -3.29 -14.76 10.12
N LYS A 25 -4.21 -14.76 9.16
CA LYS A 25 -3.99 -15.32 7.82
C LYS A 25 -3.24 -14.31 6.94
N VAL A 26 -2.19 -14.77 6.24
CA VAL A 26 -1.44 -13.96 5.27
C VAL A 26 -1.69 -14.47 3.87
N GLU A 27 -2.31 -13.64 3.02
CA GLU A 27 -2.50 -13.87 1.60
C GLU A 27 -1.62 -12.92 0.78
N GLU A 28 -0.94 -13.47 -0.23
CA GLU A 28 -0.19 -12.65 -1.19
C GLU A 28 -1.14 -12.20 -2.31
N LYS A 29 -1.19 -10.89 -2.58
CA LYS A 29 -1.97 -10.29 -3.66
C LYS A 29 -1.06 -9.37 -4.46
N SER A 30 -1.39 -9.15 -5.73
CA SER A 30 -0.61 -8.27 -6.60
C SER A 30 -0.79 -6.80 -6.21
N GLU A 31 0.32 -6.10 -5.98
CA GLU A 31 0.32 -4.64 -5.74
C GLU A 31 0.26 -3.80 -7.03
N TYR A 32 0.23 -4.45 -8.20
CA TYR A 32 0.34 -3.76 -9.49
C TYR A 32 -0.75 -2.69 -9.66
N GLY A 33 -0.32 -1.46 -9.94
CA GLY A 33 -1.21 -0.31 -10.17
C GLY A 33 -1.88 0.29 -8.93
N THR A 34 -1.66 -0.29 -7.74
CA THR A 34 -2.33 0.16 -6.50
C THR A 34 -1.89 1.54 -6.01
N SER A 35 -0.77 2.07 -6.51
CA SER A 35 -0.24 3.38 -6.12
C SER A 35 -0.49 4.48 -7.16
N SER A 36 -1.40 4.25 -8.10
CA SER A 36 -1.66 5.15 -9.24
C SER A 36 -2.98 5.92 -9.16
N GLU A 37 -3.89 5.54 -8.26
CA GLU A 37 -5.21 6.15 -8.09
C GLU A 37 -5.45 6.53 -6.63
N CYS A 38 -5.93 7.73 -6.35
CA CYS A 38 -6.25 8.13 -4.98
C CYS A 38 -7.44 7.30 -4.45
N PRO A 39 -7.34 6.65 -3.28
CA PRO A 39 -8.42 5.81 -2.74
C PRO A 39 -9.66 6.62 -2.32
N PHE A 40 -9.52 7.95 -2.19
CA PHE A 40 -10.57 8.83 -1.67
C PHE A 40 -11.30 9.62 -2.77
N CYS A 41 -10.55 10.26 -3.68
CA CYS A 41 -11.15 11.08 -4.73
C CYS A 41 -10.99 10.51 -6.15
N HIS A 42 -10.45 9.29 -6.26
CA HIS A 42 -10.27 8.54 -7.52
C HIS A 42 -9.49 9.25 -8.62
N SER A 43 -8.80 10.35 -8.29
CA SER A 43 -7.92 11.01 -9.24
C SER A 43 -6.70 10.12 -9.50
N ARG A 44 -6.34 9.96 -10.79
CA ARG A 44 -5.03 9.42 -11.14
C ARG A 44 -3.95 10.35 -10.60
N GLY A 45 -3.07 9.83 -9.77
CA GLY A 45 -1.94 10.62 -9.29
C GLY A 45 -0.81 10.63 -10.31
N VAL A 46 0.01 11.68 -10.23
CA VAL A 46 1.25 11.79 -10.99
C VAL A 46 2.41 11.58 -10.04
N ARG A 47 3.31 10.65 -10.37
CA ARG A 47 4.57 10.49 -9.64
C ARG A 47 5.57 11.52 -10.16
N ARG A 48 5.70 12.65 -9.46
CA ARG A 48 6.71 13.66 -9.81
C ARG A 48 8.13 13.23 -9.41
N HIS A 49 8.26 12.54 -8.27
CA HIS A 49 9.52 11.99 -7.75
C HIS A 49 9.28 10.61 -7.12
N ARG A 50 10.34 9.79 -6.93
CA ARG A 50 10.23 8.53 -6.15
C ARG A 50 9.66 8.82 -4.76
N GLY A 51 8.69 8.01 -4.31
CA GLY A 51 8.07 8.12 -2.98
C GLY A 51 6.92 9.15 -2.86
N LEU A 52 6.77 10.07 -3.82
CA LEU A 52 5.73 11.11 -3.77
C LEU A 52 4.65 10.85 -4.84
N PHE A 53 3.55 10.25 -4.41
CA PHE A 53 2.28 10.29 -5.15
C PHE A 53 1.65 11.65 -4.90
N TYR A 54 1.34 12.40 -5.96
CA TYR A 54 0.66 13.68 -5.80
C TYR A 54 -0.81 13.56 -6.23
N CYS A 55 -1.71 13.67 -5.25
CA CYS A 55 -3.12 13.98 -5.48
C CYS A 55 -3.36 15.43 -5.09
N GLY A 56 -3.75 16.27 -6.04
CA GLY A 56 -3.98 17.71 -5.82
C GLY A 56 -5.15 18.05 -4.89
N LYS A 57 -5.89 17.05 -4.38
CA LYS A 57 -7.02 17.24 -3.43
C LYS A 57 -6.76 16.62 -2.06
N CYS A 58 -6.13 15.44 -2.02
CA CYS A 58 -6.01 14.66 -0.79
C CYS A 58 -4.60 14.61 -0.21
N ASN A 59 -3.57 15.00 -0.97
CA ASN A 59 -2.16 15.06 -0.54
C ASN A 59 -1.69 13.85 0.29
N VAL A 60 -1.74 12.65 -0.30
CA VAL A 60 -1.43 11.37 0.35
C VAL A 60 -0.15 10.76 -0.20
N ALA A 61 0.67 10.14 0.65
CA ALA A 61 1.89 9.46 0.23
C ALA A 61 1.61 8.23 -0.65
N ALA A 62 2.55 7.88 -1.53
CA ALA A 62 2.38 6.76 -2.46
C ALA A 62 2.18 5.42 -1.74
N ASP A 63 2.88 5.22 -0.62
CA ASP A 63 2.81 3.99 0.17
C ASP A 63 1.45 3.83 0.86
N VAL A 64 0.89 4.94 1.36
CA VAL A 64 -0.47 4.97 1.93
C VAL A 64 -1.49 4.64 0.85
N VAL A 65 -1.36 5.23 -0.34
CA VAL A 65 -2.23 4.95 -1.48
C VAL A 65 -2.18 3.48 -1.88
N GLY A 66 -0.98 2.90 -1.99
CA GLY A 66 -0.80 1.49 -2.29
C GLY A 66 -1.46 0.57 -1.27
N ALA A 67 -1.20 0.79 0.03
CA ALA A 67 -1.77 -0.01 1.11
C ALA A 67 -3.30 0.08 1.15
N LEU A 68 -3.86 1.29 1.00
CA LEU A 68 -5.29 1.48 0.98
C LEU A 68 -5.94 0.84 -0.24
N ASN A 69 -5.38 0.99 -1.44
CA ASN A 69 -5.96 0.35 -2.62
C ASN A 69 -5.86 -1.19 -2.59
N MET A 70 -4.82 -1.76 -1.98
CA MET A 70 -4.75 -3.19 -1.69
C MET A 70 -5.93 -3.65 -0.81
N ALA A 71 -6.19 -2.94 0.29
CA ALA A 71 -7.32 -3.22 1.16
C ALA A 71 -8.67 -3.07 0.43
N ARG A 72 -8.83 -2.01 -0.38
CA ARG A 72 -10.03 -1.75 -1.19
C ARG A 72 -10.31 -2.88 -2.17
N ASN A 73 -9.28 -3.36 -2.86
CA ASN A 73 -9.39 -4.43 -3.85
C ASN A 73 -9.78 -5.78 -3.21
N ASP A 74 -9.49 -5.97 -1.93
CA ASP A 74 -9.90 -7.13 -1.14
C ASP A 74 -11.27 -6.93 -0.45
N GLY A 75 -12.00 -5.85 -0.79
CA GLY A 75 -13.33 -5.56 -0.26
C GLY A 75 -13.34 -4.98 1.17
N THR A 76 -12.18 -4.59 1.70
CA THR A 76 -12.09 -3.95 3.02
C THR A 76 -12.66 -2.54 2.99
N ILE A 77 -13.48 -2.20 3.99
CA ILE A 77 -14.02 -0.86 4.16
C ILE A 77 -12.90 0.07 4.63
N ILE A 78 -12.61 1.09 3.83
CA ILE A 78 -11.64 2.12 4.17
C ILE A 78 -12.40 3.34 4.67
N PRO A 79 -12.22 3.76 5.93
CA PRO A 79 -12.88 4.94 6.43
C PRO A 79 -12.38 6.19 5.68
N SER A 80 -13.30 7.09 5.35
CA SER A 80 -12.95 8.40 4.81
C SER A 80 -12.09 9.14 5.83
N PRO A 81 -11.01 9.83 5.41
CA PRO A 81 -10.16 10.57 6.34
C PRO A 81 -11.02 11.65 7.01
N THR A 82 -11.05 11.64 8.35
CA THR A 82 -11.94 12.48 9.15
C THR A 82 -11.60 13.96 9.09
N ARG A 83 -10.42 14.32 8.57
CA ARG A 83 -10.00 15.69 8.20
C ARG A 83 -9.04 15.60 7.03
N GLY A 84 -9.10 16.56 6.10
CA GLY A 84 -8.11 16.66 5.02
C GLY A 84 -6.70 16.67 5.61
N TRP A 85 -5.77 15.96 4.97
CA TRP A 85 -4.34 15.93 5.33
C TRP A 85 -3.66 17.25 4.87
N GLY A 86 -4.19 18.37 5.38
CA GLY A 86 -3.69 19.72 5.18
C GLY A 86 -2.77 20.13 6.32
#